data_AF-A0A3A6TD19-F1
#
_entry.id   AF-A0A3A6TD19-F1
#
_cell.length_a   1.000
_cell.length_b   1.000
_cell.length_c   1.000
_cell.angle_alpha   90.00
_cell.angle_beta   90.00
_cell.angle_gamma   90.00
#
_symmetry.space_group_name_H-M   'P 1'
#
loop_
_entity.id
_entity.type
_entity.pdbx_description
1 polymer ?
#
loop_
_entity_poly.entity_id
_entity_poly.type
_entity_poly.pdbx_seq_one_letter_code
_entity_poly.pdbx_strand_id
1 'polypeptide(L)'
;MQFNHKLSLINGYCITLHKAQGSQFKRVIVALDKTKMIDRAWLYTAITRAEIELHIVGSQAKLEQAIQSLSTHHQRNTHLAN
;
A
#
# COMPACT_ATOMS: atom_id res chain seq x y z
N MET A 1 1.38 42.58 2.70
CA MET A 1 0.84 41.47 3.51
C MET A 1 0.33 40.41 2.54
N GLN A 2 1.12 39.40 2.19
CA GLN A 2 0.71 38.30 1.30
C GLN A 2 0.63 37.01 2.11
N PHE A 3 -0.58 36.58 2.45
CA PHE A 3 -0.84 35.27 3.04
C PHE A 3 -0.87 34.22 1.92
N ASN A 4 0.28 33.59 1.65
CA ASN A 4 0.38 32.43 0.77
C ASN A 4 0.04 31.15 1.54
N HIS A 5 -1.24 30.95 1.88
CA HIS A 5 -1.69 29.67 2.42
C HIS A 5 -2.01 28.74 1.24
N LYS A 6 -1.00 28.02 0.73
CA LYS A 6 -1.24 26.90 -0.20
C LYS A 6 -2.09 25.85 0.52
N LEU A 7 -3.38 25.76 0.21
CA LEU A 7 -4.19 24.60 0.59
C LEU A 7 -3.66 23.39 -0.18
N SER A 8 -3.00 22.46 0.51
CA SER A 8 -2.45 21.23 -0.08
C SER A 8 -3.53 20.16 -0.23
N LEU A 9 -4.56 20.44 -1.02
CA LEU A 9 -5.63 19.50 -1.32
C LEU A 9 -5.29 18.68 -2.58
N ILE A 10 -5.59 17.37 -2.52
CA ILE A 10 -5.49 16.45 -3.66
C ILE A 10 -6.78 15.62 -3.76
N ASN A 11 -7.05 15.06 -4.94
CA ASN A 11 -8.20 14.19 -5.14
C ASN A 11 -8.07 12.91 -4.28
N GLY A 12 -9.16 12.52 -3.61
CA GLY A 12 -9.20 11.40 -2.66
C GLY A 12 -9.87 10.13 -3.18
N TYR A 13 -10.25 10.05 -4.47
CA TYR A 13 -10.95 8.89 -5.04
C TYR A 13 -10.13 7.60 -4.93
N CYS A 14 -8.81 7.70 -5.07
CA CYS A 14 -7.86 6.61 -4.86
C CYS A 14 -6.68 7.13 -4.06
N ILE A 15 -6.21 6.33 -3.11
CA ILE A 15 -5.02 6.64 -2.33
C ILE A 15 -4.00 5.51 -2.46
N THR A 16 -2.72 5.86 -2.39
CA THR A 16 -1.67 4.85 -2.30
C THR A 16 -1.74 4.15 -0.95
N LEU A 17 -1.38 2.86 -0.89
CA LEU A 17 -1.38 2.12 0.37
C LEU A 17 -0.59 2.79 1.50
N HIS A 18 0.55 3.43 1.18
CA HIS A 18 1.34 4.20 2.15
C HIS A 18 0.55 5.31 2.83
N LYS A 19 -0.36 5.98 2.10
CA LYS A 19 -1.24 7.02 2.65
C LYS A 19 -2.41 6.46 3.46
N ALA A 20 -2.73 5.18 3.29
CA ALA A 20 -3.76 4.47 4.05
C ALA A 20 -3.21 3.83 5.35
N GLN A 21 -1.91 3.93 5.62
CA GLN A 21 -1.30 3.36 6.83
C GLN A 21 -1.92 4.00 8.08
N GLY A 22 -2.35 3.17 9.02
CA GLY A 22 -3.05 3.60 10.23
C GLY A 22 -4.56 3.80 10.08
N SER A 23 -5.11 3.77 8.85
CA SER A 23 -6.56 3.86 8.60
C SER A 23 -7.18 2.50 8.29
N GLN A 24 -8.47 2.32 8.56
CA GLN A 24 -9.22 1.13 8.17
C GLN A 24 -10.54 1.53 7.51
N PHE A 25 -11.05 0.66 6.63
CA PHE A 25 -12.26 0.89 5.86
C PHE A 25 -13.08 -0.39 5.76
N LYS A 26 -14.41 -0.27 5.84
CA LYS A 26 -15.34 -1.41 5.71
C LYS A 26 -15.05 -2.27 4.48
N ARG A 27 -14.87 -1.62 3.32
CA ARG A 27 -14.57 -2.26 2.04
C ARG A 27 -13.36 -1.61 1.41
N VAL A 28 -12.41 -2.42 0.93
CA VAL A 28 -11.21 -1.95 0.22
C VAL A 28 -11.13 -2.61 -1.16
N ILE A 29 -10.79 -1.82 -2.17
CA ILE A 29 -10.50 -2.30 -3.53
C ILE A 29 -9.03 -1.99 -3.82
N VAL A 30 -8.23 -3.01 -4.08
CA VAL A 30 -6.80 -2.92 -4.38
C VAL A 30 -6.58 -3.13 -5.87
N ALA A 31 -6.11 -2.10 -6.56
CA ALA A 31 -5.66 -2.23 -7.95
C ALA A 31 -4.18 -2.63 -7.99
N LEU A 32 -3.87 -3.82 -8.52
CA LEU A 32 -2.49 -4.27 -8.77
C LEU A 32 -2.00 -3.72 -10.11
N ASP A 33 -1.25 -2.62 -10.07
CA ASP A 33 -0.72 -1.98 -11.28
C ASP A 33 0.56 -2.70 -11.81
N LYS A 34 0.86 -2.50 -13.10
CA LYS A 34 2.02 -3.06 -13.79
C LYS A 34 3.36 -2.50 -13.29
N THR A 35 3.37 -1.29 -12.74
CA THR A 35 4.59 -0.49 -12.56
C THR A 35 5.32 -0.66 -11.23
N LYS A 36 4.65 -1.11 -10.17
CA LYS A 36 5.25 -1.21 -8.82
C LYS A 36 5.60 -2.64 -8.44
N MET A 37 6.75 -2.79 -7.79
CA MET A 37 7.11 -4.00 -7.05
C MET A 37 6.19 -4.10 -5.84
N ILE A 38 5.33 -5.10 -5.85
CA ILE A 38 4.40 -5.41 -4.76
C ILE A 38 4.96 -6.64 -4.07
N ASP A 39 5.28 -6.52 -2.78
CA ASP A 39 5.79 -7.63 -1.99
C ASP A 39 4.78 -8.13 -0.95
N ARG A 40 5.14 -9.20 -0.24
CA ARG A 40 4.27 -9.81 0.76
C ARG A 40 3.90 -8.86 1.91
N ALA A 41 4.81 -7.96 2.30
CA ALA A 41 4.55 -6.97 3.35
C ALA A 41 3.57 -5.89 2.89
N TRP A 42 3.72 -5.43 1.64
CA TRP A 42 2.76 -4.53 1.01
C TRP A 42 1.38 -5.19 0.94
N LEU A 43 1.30 -6.43 0.47
CA LEU A 43 0.03 -7.16 0.36
C LEU A 43 -0.63 -7.37 1.73
N TYR A 44 0.14 -7.79 2.75
CA TYR A 44 -0.35 -7.90 4.12
C TYR A 44 -0.90 -6.57 4.64
N THR A 45 -0.18 -5.47 4.41
CA THR A 45 -0.65 -4.14 4.81
C THR A 45 -1.96 -3.79 4.11
N ALA A 46 -2.10 -4.05 2.80
CA ALA A 46 -3.33 -3.81 2.06
C ALA A 46 -4.51 -4.62 2.59
N ILE A 47 -4.29 -5.89 2.91
CA ILE A 47 -5.30 -6.79 3.47
C ILE A 47 -5.82 -6.24 4.81
N THR A 48 -4.92 -5.82 5.71
CA THR A 48 -5.32 -5.32 7.04
C THR A 48 -6.00 -3.95 7.03
N ARG A 49 -6.08 -3.27 5.88
CA ARG A 49 -6.88 -2.04 5.75
C ARG A 49 -8.37 -2.32 5.58
N ALA A 50 -8.76 -3.53 5.16
CA ALA A 50 -10.16 -3.94 5.03
C ALA A 50 -10.70 -4.49 6.34
N GLU A 51 -11.88 -4.01 6.77
CA GLU A 51 -12.54 -4.52 7.98
C GLU A 51 -13.51 -5.67 7.67
N ILE A 52 -14.19 -5.62 6.52
CA ILE A 52 -15.25 -6.58 6.17
C ILE A 52 -14.96 -7.24 4.83
N GLU A 53 -14.58 -6.46 3.81
CA GLU A 53 -14.46 -6.98 2.44
C GLU A 53 -13.25 -6.39 1.70
N LEU A 54 -12.55 -7.25 0.97
CA LEU A 54 -11.39 -6.90 0.14
C LEU A 54 -11.59 -7.43 -1.28
N HIS A 55 -11.49 -6.55 -2.26
CA HIS A 55 -11.40 -6.93 -3.67
C HIS A 55 -9.99 -6.62 -4.18
N ILE A 56 -9.34 -7.58 -4.82
CA ILE A 56 -8.06 -7.37 -5.50
C ILE A 56 -8.31 -7.46 -7.00
N VAL A 57 -7.99 -6.40 -7.71
CA VAL A 57 -8.22 -6.27 -9.16
C VAL A 57 -6.87 -6.16 -9.86
N GLY A 58 -6.56 -7.12 -10.73
CA GLY A 58 -5.31 -7.13 -11.50
C GLY A 58 -4.91 -8.52 -11.97
N SER A 59 -3.63 -8.70 -12.30
CA SER A 59 -3.11 -9.98 -12.79
C SER A 59 -2.93 -10.99 -11.66
N GLN A 60 -3.47 -12.20 -11.85
CA GLN A 60 -3.26 -13.33 -10.95
C GLN A 60 -1.77 -13.65 -10.77
N ALA A 61 -0.99 -13.72 -11.86
CA ALA A 61 0.44 -14.00 -11.81
C ALA A 61 1.20 -12.99 -10.94
N LYS A 62 0.80 -11.71 -10.97
CA LYS A 62 1.39 -10.68 -10.08
C LYS A 62 1.02 -10.87 -8.62
N LEU A 63 -0.22 -11.27 -8.34
CA LEU A 63 -0.64 -11.59 -6.99
C LEU A 63 0.17 -12.77 -6.43
N GLU A 64 0.32 -13.83 -7.23
CA GLU A 64 1.14 -14.99 -6.89
C GLU A 64 2.61 -14.61 -6.65
N GLN A 65 3.18 -13.79 -7.54
CA GLN A 65 4.53 -13.25 -7.36
C GLN A 65 4.67 -12.44 -6.06
N ALA A 66 3.71 -11.58 -5.75
CA ALA A 66 3.71 -10.79 -4.53
C ALA A 66 3.64 -11.66 -3.27
N ILE A 67 2.85 -12.74 -3.30
CA ILE A 67 2.75 -13.71 -2.21
C ILE A 67 4.07 -14.46 -1.99
N GLN A 68 4.74 -14.85 -3.07
CA GLN A 68 6.00 -15.61 -3.02
C GLN A 68 7.22 -14.75 -2.72
N SER A 69 7.18 -13.46 -3.05
CA SER A 69 8.29 -12.54 -2.79
C SER A 69 8.57 -12.40 -1.29
N LEU A 70 9.85 -12.50 -0.91
CA LEU A 70 10.28 -12.15 0.44
C LEU A 70 10.01 -10.66 0.68
N SER A 71 9.59 -10.30 1.90
CA SER A 71 9.39 -8.90 2.21
C SER A 71 10.72 -8.14 2.14
N THR A 72 10.69 -6.99 1.48
CA THR A 72 11.86 -6.10 1.31
C THR A 72 12.44 -5.67 2.67
N HIS A 73 11.66 -5.77 3.75
CA HIS A 73 12.11 -5.57 5.12
C HIS A 73 13.32 -6.43 5.50
N HIS A 74 13.45 -7.65 4.97
CA HIS A 74 14.58 -8.54 5.25
C HIS A 74 15.90 -8.06 4.63
N GLN A 75 15.85 -7.10 3.70
CA GLN A 75 17.02 -6.53 3.02
C GLN A 75 17.44 -5.17 3.59
N ARG A 76 16.86 -4.75 4.72
CA ARG A 76 17.24 -3.47 5.34
C ARG A 76 18.58 -3.62 6.05
N ASN A 77 19.58 -2.93 5.55
CA ASN A 77 20.87 -2.77 6.23
C ASN A 77 20.66 -1.88 7.47
N THR A 78 20.37 -2.49 8.60
CA THR A 78 20.31 -1.81 9.90
C THR A 78 21.37 -2.42 10.82
N HIS A 79 22.16 -1.58 11.48
CA HIS A 79 23.20 -2.01 12.42
C HIS A 79 22.66 -2.18 13.86
N LEU A 80 21.34 -2.34 14.02
CA LEU A 80 20.67 -2.41 15.32
C LEU A 80 20.77 -3.78 16.01
N ALA A 81 21.10 -4.83 15.26
CA ALA A 81 21.21 -6.20 15.77
C ALA A 81 22.66 -6.65 16.01
N ASN A 82 23.62 -5.71 16.01
CA ASN A 82 25.03 -5.94 16.38
C ASN A 82 25.34 -5.29 17.72
#